data_AF-E4U2H9-F1
#
_entry.id   AF-E4U2H9-F1
#
_cell.length_a   1.000
_cell.length_b   1.000
_cell.length_c   1.000
_cell.angle_alpha   90.00
_cell.angle_beta   90.00
_cell.angle_gamma   90.00
#
_symmetry.space_group_name_H-M   'P 1'
#
loop_
_entity.id
_entity.type
_entity.pdbx_description
1 polymer ?
#
loop_
_entity_poly.entity_id
_entity_poly.type
_entity_poly.pdbx_seq_one_letter_code
_entity_poly.pdbx_strand_id
1 'polypeptide(L)'
;MKIALNLVLLLILITFSGCGEGKIYSEIVDPDAIDHPPHSVRTLGPNGWIKSDFTEESNGSVVIELITHHAACTNPQSRSLGADFDGYVRVTIQEDNHTIARGQMDFKGKPTPEMAQAIYDTLLRKLHWRE
;
A
#
# COMPACT_ATOMS: atom_id res chain seq x y z
N MET A 1 -23.17 33.17 -26.72
CA MET A 1 -22.44 31.90 -26.90
C MET A 1 -21.15 31.77 -26.05
N LYS A 2 -21.05 32.45 -24.88
CA LYS A 2 -19.89 32.32 -23.95
C LYS A 2 -20.20 31.52 -22.68
N ILE A 3 -21.47 31.41 -22.31
CA ILE A 3 -21.92 30.72 -21.08
C ILE A 3 -21.82 29.20 -21.22
N ALA A 4 -22.12 28.65 -22.39
CA ALA A 4 -22.02 27.22 -22.66
C ALA A 4 -20.58 26.68 -22.59
N LEU A 5 -19.59 27.48 -22.98
CA LEU A 5 -18.17 27.09 -22.95
C LEU A 5 -17.63 26.97 -21.52
N ASN A 6 -18.05 27.87 -20.61
CA ASN A 6 -17.68 27.82 -19.20
C ASN A 6 -18.33 26.64 -18.45
N LEU A 7 -19.55 26.25 -18.83
CA LEU A 7 -20.25 25.14 -18.20
C LEU A 7 -19.61 23.78 -18.54
N VAL A 8 -19.15 23.60 -19.78
CA VAL A 8 -18.44 22.38 -20.22
C VAL A 8 -17.07 22.26 -19.52
N LEU A 9 -16.36 23.38 -19.34
CA LEU A 9 -15.07 23.39 -18.63
C LEU A 9 -15.22 23.04 -17.14
N LEU A 10 -16.29 23.52 -16.51
CA LEU A 10 -16.62 23.19 -15.11
C LEU A 10 -17.00 21.71 -14.94
N LEU A 11 -17.72 21.13 -15.91
CA LEU A 11 -18.11 19.72 -15.89
C LEU A 11 -16.89 18.78 -16.01
N ILE A 12 -15.90 19.17 -16.82
CA ILE A 12 -14.62 18.43 -16.97
C ILE A 12 -13.82 18.46 -15.67
N LEU A 13 -13.79 19.59 -14.95
CA LEU A 13 -13.10 19.71 -13.66
C LEU A 13 -13.71 18.83 -12.56
N ILE A 14 -15.01 18.56 -12.60
CA ILE A 14 -15.72 17.74 -11.60
C ILE A 14 -15.56 16.24 -11.87
N THR A 15 -15.29 15.82 -13.10
CA THR A 15 -15.15 14.39 -13.44
C THR A 15 -13.78 13.77 -13.12
N PHE A 16 -12.77 14.57 -12.78
CA PHE A 16 -11.41 14.06 -12.47
C PHE A 16 -11.06 14.01 -10.97
N SER A 17 -11.89 14.53 -10.08
CA SER A 17 -11.61 14.54 -8.63
C SER A 17 -12.02 13.24 -7.90
N GLY A 18 -12.44 12.20 -8.63
CA GLY A 18 -13.02 10.97 -8.07
C GLY A 18 -12.11 9.74 -8.05
N CYS A 19 -10.83 9.85 -8.42
CA CYS A 19 -9.87 8.75 -8.23
C CYS A 19 -9.30 8.85 -6.81
N GLY A 20 -10.14 8.58 -5.81
CA GLY A 20 -9.71 8.52 -4.42
C GLY A 20 -8.79 7.32 -4.24
N GLU A 21 -7.49 7.55 -4.16
CA GLU A 21 -6.50 6.54 -3.77
C GLU A 21 -6.96 5.86 -2.47
N GLY A 22 -6.90 4.53 -2.43
CA GLY A 22 -7.32 3.76 -1.26
C GLY A 22 -6.56 4.21 -0.02
N LYS A 23 -7.25 4.31 1.12
CA LYS A 23 -6.61 4.71 2.38
C LYS A 23 -5.58 3.66 2.80
N ILE A 24 -4.35 4.10 3.03
CA ILE A 24 -3.27 3.26 3.58
C ILE A 24 -3.26 3.38 5.10
N TYR A 25 -3.45 2.26 5.78
CA TYR A 25 -3.28 2.14 7.22
C TYR A 25 -1.86 1.66 7.49
N SER A 26 -1.05 2.42 8.23
CA SER A 26 0.35 2.08 8.48
C SER A 26 0.84 2.47 9.85
N GLU A 27 1.77 1.69 10.37
CA GLU A 27 2.31 1.76 11.73
C GLU A 27 3.82 1.48 11.71
N ILE A 28 4.57 2.28 12.47
CA ILE A 28 5.96 1.98 12.84
C ILE A 28 5.88 1.21 14.16
N VAL A 29 6.39 -0.02 14.16
CA VAL A 29 6.37 -0.93 15.31
C VAL A 29 7.67 -0.81 16.09
N ASP A 30 8.78 -0.64 15.38
CA ASP A 30 10.10 -0.36 15.95
C ASP A 30 10.57 1.06 15.57
N PRO A 31 10.48 2.04 16.47
CA PRO A 31 10.94 3.40 16.22
C PRO A 31 12.46 3.53 16.06
N ASP A 32 13.25 2.57 16.56
CA ASP A 32 14.71 2.66 16.50
C ASP A 32 15.23 2.50 15.05
N ALA A 33 14.41 1.92 14.16
CA ALA A 33 14.70 1.77 12.74
C ALA A 33 14.49 3.06 11.91
N ILE A 34 13.90 4.13 12.48
CA ILE A 34 13.73 5.42 11.79
C ILE A 34 15.11 6.02 11.53
N ASP A 35 15.33 6.57 10.33
CA ASP A 35 16.61 7.13 9.87
C ASP A 35 17.77 6.11 9.75
N HIS A 36 17.49 4.81 9.93
CA HIS A 36 18.46 3.71 9.81
C HIS A 36 18.11 2.77 8.64
N PRO A 37 18.27 3.22 7.38
CA PRO A 37 17.95 2.38 6.23
C PRO A 37 18.91 1.17 6.12
N PRO A 38 18.42 0.01 5.69
CA PRO A 38 19.26 -1.16 5.49
C PRO A 38 20.12 -1.02 4.23
N HIS A 39 21.23 -1.76 4.19
CA HIS A 39 22.07 -1.83 2.99
C HIS A 39 21.44 -2.73 1.90
N SER A 40 20.89 -3.87 2.31
CA SER A 40 20.22 -4.83 1.43
C SER A 40 18.91 -5.32 2.03
N VAL A 41 18.02 -5.77 1.16
CA VAL A 41 16.71 -6.31 1.52
C VAL A 41 16.47 -7.63 0.83
N ARG A 42 15.51 -8.38 1.38
CA ARG A 42 14.95 -9.57 0.75
C ARG A 42 13.45 -9.44 0.63
N THR A 43 12.90 -9.59 -0.55
CA THR A 43 11.47 -9.48 -0.80
C THR A 43 10.82 -10.87 -0.81
N LEU A 44 9.77 -11.06 -0.01
CA LEU A 44 8.95 -12.26 0.02
C LEU A 44 7.54 -11.93 -0.49
N GLY A 45 7.11 -12.57 -1.59
CA GLY A 45 5.79 -12.37 -2.16
C GLY A 45 5.79 -12.52 -3.69
N PRO A 46 4.70 -12.09 -4.37
CA PRO A 46 4.64 -12.06 -5.83
C PRO A 46 5.78 -11.25 -6.46
N ASN A 47 6.59 -11.89 -7.31
CA ASN A 47 7.74 -11.26 -7.96
C ASN A 47 7.32 -10.01 -8.77
N GLY A 48 8.08 -8.92 -8.61
CA GLY A 48 7.91 -7.69 -9.38
C GLY A 48 6.79 -6.76 -8.89
N TRP A 49 6.11 -7.09 -7.79
CA TRP A 49 5.07 -6.21 -7.21
C TRP A 49 5.64 -5.03 -6.43
N ILE A 50 6.83 -5.20 -5.85
CA ILE A 50 7.56 -4.15 -5.13
C ILE A 50 8.86 -3.91 -5.88
N LYS A 51 9.13 -2.63 -6.15
CA LYS A 51 10.39 -2.11 -6.66
C LYS A 51 11.08 -1.39 -5.51
N SER A 52 12.20 -1.95 -5.08
CA SER A 52 13.06 -1.38 -4.04
C SER A 52 14.29 -0.74 -4.68
N ASP A 53 14.76 0.36 -4.11
CA ASP A 53 16.06 0.94 -4.46
C ASP A 53 17.21 0.29 -3.66
N PHE A 54 16.89 -0.50 -2.64
CA PHE A 54 17.87 -1.28 -1.89
C PHE A 54 18.37 -2.46 -2.72
N THR A 55 19.58 -2.92 -2.41
CA THR A 55 20.16 -4.10 -3.07
C THR A 55 19.37 -5.34 -2.64
N GLU A 56 18.86 -6.10 -3.61
CA GLU A 56 18.12 -7.35 -3.33
C GLU A 56 19.09 -8.51 -3.12
N GLU A 57 19.08 -9.11 -1.93
CA GLU A 57 19.95 -10.23 -1.55
C GLU A 57 19.13 -11.37 -0.95
N SER A 58 19.48 -12.62 -1.31
CA SER A 58 18.75 -13.81 -0.82
C SER A 58 18.87 -14.04 0.69
N ASN A 59 19.84 -13.39 1.34
CA ASN A 59 20.14 -13.43 2.77
C ASN A 59 20.17 -12.05 3.43
N GLY A 60 19.51 -11.03 2.86
CA GLY A 60 19.38 -9.71 3.49
C GLY A 60 18.71 -9.81 4.87
N SER A 61 19.23 -9.05 5.86
CA SER A 61 18.71 -9.04 7.24
C SER A 61 17.30 -8.46 7.31
N VAL A 62 17.03 -7.45 6.48
CA VAL A 62 15.71 -6.86 6.33
C VAL A 62 14.89 -7.60 5.29
N VAL A 63 13.69 -8.02 5.69
CA VAL A 63 12.72 -8.74 4.87
C VAL A 63 11.51 -7.85 4.59
N ILE A 64 11.16 -7.69 3.32
CA ILE A 64 9.93 -7.04 2.87
C ILE A 64 8.94 -8.13 2.49
N GLU A 65 7.97 -8.39 3.36
CA GLU A 65 6.95 -9.42 3.15
C GLU A 65 5.65 -8.81 2.61
N LEU A 66 5.17 -9.32 1.48
CA LEU A 66 3.93 -8.94 0.83
C LEU A 66 2.89 -10.06 0.99
N ILE A 67 1.80 -9.74 1.68
CA ILE A 67 0.67 -10.64 1.90
C ILE A 67 -0.58 -10.07 1.23
N THR A 68 -1.30 -10.94 0.51
CA THR A 68 -2.65 -10.65 0.01
C THR A 68 -3.62 -11.54 0.77
N HIS A 69 -4.59 -10.93 1.44
CA HIS A 69 -5.66 -11.64 2.12
C HIS A 69 -7.00 -11.36 1.46
N HIS A 70 -7.69 -12.41 1.02
CA HIS A 70 -9.06 -12.31 0.52
C HIS A 70 -10.06 -12.52 1.67
N ALA A 71 -11.00 -11.59 1.84
CA ALA A 71 -12.01 -11.70 2.88
C ALA A 71 -12.94 -12.88 2.57
N ALA A 72 -12.94 -13.90 3.44
CA ALA A 72 -13.76 -15.10 3.27
C ALA A 72 -15.25 -14.92 3.65
N CYS A 73 -15.64 -13.75 4.16
CA CYS A 73 -16.98 -13.51 4.69
C CYS A 73 -17.93 -12.93 3.63
N THR A 74 -18.48 -13.81 2.79
CA THR A 74 -19.59 -13.52 1.86
C THR A 74 -20.97 -13.60 2.53
N ASN A 75 -21.02 -13.67 3.86
CA ASN A 75 -22.26 -13.64 4.64
C ASN A 75 -23.05 -12.36 4.30
N PRO A 76 -24.33 -12.45 3.87
CA PRO A 76 -25.17 -11.28 3.58
C PRO A 76 -25.22 -10.24 4.71
N GLN A 77 -25.08 -10.68 5.96
CA GLN A 77 -25.06 -9.84 7.16
C GLN A 77 -23.78 -9.01 7.31
N SER A 78 -22.61 -9.50 6.91
CA SER A 78 -21.37 -8.69 6.93
C SER A 78 -21.36 -7.65 5.81
N ARG A 79 -21.96 -7.99 4.66
CA ARG A 79 -22.17 -7.04 3.55
C ARG A 79 -23.22 -5.97 3.89
N SER A 80 -24.30 -6.33 4.61
CA SER A 80 -25.34 -5.37 5.00
C SER A 80 -24.91 -4.41 6.12
N LEU A 81 -23.87 -4.76 6.89
CA LEU A 81 -23.25 -3.89 7.89
C LEU A 81 -22.19 -2.94 7.30
N GLY A 82 -22.00 -2.94 5.97
CA GLY A 82 -21.17 -1.94 5.28
C GLY A 82 -19.70 -2.31 5.09
N ALA A 83 -19.30 -3.56 5.31
CA ALA A 83 -17.97 -4.02 4.90
C ALA A 83 -17.92 -4.17 3.37
N ASP A 84 -17.49 -3.09 2.72
CA ASP A 84 -17.46 -2.94 1.26
C ASP A 84 -16.00 -3.09 0.76
N PHE A 85 -15.41 -4.26 0.96
CA PHE A 85 -14.09 -4.62 0.45
C PHE A 85 -13.97 -6.14 0.25
N ASP A 86 -13.18 -6.56 -0.73
CA ASP A 86 -12.98 -7.98 -1.08
C ASP A 86 -11.75 -8.59 -0.38
N GLY A 87 -10.90 -7.75 0.19
CA GLY A 87 -9.69 -8.17 0.89
C GLY A 87 -8.75 -7.01 1.17
N TYR A 88 -7.52 -7.32 1.54
CA TYR A 88 -6.46 -6.34 1.72
C TYR A 88 -5.10 -6.83 1.23
N VAL A 89 -4.27 -5.88 0.82
CA VAL A 89 -2.84 -6.07 0.58
C VAL A 89 -2.10 -5.51 1.79
N ARG A 90 -1.13 -6.25 2.32
CA ARG A 90 -0.28 -5.84 3.43
C ARG A 90 1.19 -5.98 3.05
N VAL A 91 1.97 -4.96 3.38
CA VAL A 91 3.44 -5.00 3.34
C VAL A 91 3.95 -4.92 4.78
N THR A 92 4.85 -5.82 5.14
CA THR A 92 5.51 -5.85 6.44
C THR A 92 7.02 -5.80 6.22
N ILE A 93 7.71 -4.85 6.87
CA ILE A 93 9.16 -4.76 6.92
C ILE A 93 9.60 -5.37 8.25
N GLN A 94 10.49 -6.36 8.20
CA GLN A 94 10.98 -7.08 9.36
C GLN A 94 12.51 -7.18 9.33
N GLU A 95 13.15 -7.22 10.49
CA GLU A 95 14.57 -7.54 10.65
C GLU A 95 14.72 -8.55 11.77
N ASP A 96 15.48 -9.63 11.55
CA ASP A 96 15.72 -10.68 12.57
C ASP A 96 14.43 -11.22 13.24
N ASN A 97 13.36 -11.40 12.46
CA ASN A 97 12.00 -11.77 12.90
C ASN A 97 11.28 -10.74 13.81
N HIS A 98 11.83 -9.54 13.95
CA HIS A 98 11.18 -8.40 14.57
C HIS A 98 10.48 -7.55 13.51
N THR A 99 9.25 -7.11 13.74
CA THR A 99 8.55 -6.21 12.79
C THR A 99 9.00 -4.78 12.99
N ILE A 100 9.61 -4.18 11.97
CA ILE A 100 9.98 -2.76 11.96
C ILE A 100 8.75 -1.89 11.68
N ALA A 101 8.06 -2.19 10.59
CA ALA A 101 6.93 -1.40 10.14
C ALA A 101 5.96 -2.25 9.33
N ARG A 102 4.69 -1.84 9.31
CA ARG A 102 3.67 -2.52 8.50
C ARG A 102 2.66 -1.54 7.94
N GLY A 103 2.16 -1.85 6.76
CA GLY A 103 1.15 -1.07 6.07
C GLY A 103 0.16 -1.95 5.35
N GLN A 104 -1.08 -1.47 5.21
CA GLN A 104 -2.18 -2.19 4.60
C GLN A 104 -3.07 -1.24 3.79
N MET A 105 -3.56 -1.73 2.65
CA MET A 105 -4.62 -1.09 1.86
C MET A 105 -5.69 -2.13 1.53
N ASP A 106 -6.95 -1.78 1.76
CA ASP A 106 -8.08 -2.63 1.39
C ASP A 106 -8.36 -2.51 -0.12
N PHE A 107 -8.78 -3.60 -0.77
CA PHE A 107 -9.15 -3.59 -2.20
C PHE A 107 -10.58 -4.06 -2.43
N LYS A 108 -11.12 -3.62 -3.57
CA LYS A 108 -12.29 -4.24 -4.24
C LYS A 108 -11.84 -4.78 -5.59
N GLY A 109 -12.28 -6.00 -5.92
CA GLY A 109 -11.87 -6.71 -7.12
C GLY A 109 -10.52 -7.41 -6.92
N LYS A 110 -9.55 -7.06 -7.76
CA LYS A 110 -8.24 -7.71 -7.78
C LYS A 110 -7.19 -6.79 -7.15
N PRO A 111 -6.33 -7.31 -6.26
CA PRO A 111 -5.18 -6.57 -5.77
C PRO A 111 -4.21 -6.32 -6.93
N THR A 112 -3.54 -5.16 -6.91
CA THR A 112 -2.59 -4.78 -7.98
C THR A 112 -1.20 -4.48 -7.41
N PRO A 113 -0.14 -4.60 -8.24
CA PRO A 113 1.21 -4.18 -7.87
C PRO A 113 1.29 -2.75 -7.34
N GLU A 114 0.53 -1.83 -7.92
CA GLU A 114 0.51 -0.41 -7.53
C GLU A 114 0.05 -0.23 -6.09
N MET A 115 -0.89 -1.06 -5.62
CA MET A 115 -1.31 -1.04 -4.22
C MET A 115 -0.17 -1.44 -3.28
N ALA A 116 0.53 -2.52 -3.60
CA ALA A 116 1.68 -2.98 -2.81
C ALA A 116 2.80 -1.95 -2.80
N GLN A 117 3.11 -1.36 -3.96
CA GLN A 117 4.11 -0.31 -4.09
C GLN A 117 3.73 0.94 -3.28
N ALA A 118 2.47 1.40 -3.35
CA ALA A 118 2.02 2.57 -2.61
C ALA A 118 2.11 2.37 -1.08
N ILE A 119 1.81 1.17 -0.60
CA ILE A 119 2.01 0.80 0.81
C ILE A 119 3.51 0.85 1.14
N TYR A 120 4.35 0.20 0.34
CA TYR A 120 5.81 0.16 0.54
C TYR A 120 6.42 1.57 0.59
N ASP A 121 6.13 2.42 -0.39
CA ASP A 121 6.63 3.80 -0.44
C ASP A 121 6.14 4.62 0.77
N THR A 122 4.94 4.34 1.26
CA THR A 122 4.43 4.97 2.48
C THR A 122 5.21 4.56 3.73
N LEU A 123 5.63 3.29 3.82
CA LEU A 123 6.49 2.83 4.92
C LEU A 123 7.88 3.45 4.85
N LEU A 124 8.49 3.49 3.65
CA LEU A 124 9.80 4.11 3.46
C LEU A 124 9.81 5.59 3.87
N ARG A 125 8.77 6.35 3.48
CA ARG A 125 8.63 7.75 3.90
C ARG A 125 8.46 7.89 5.41
N LYS A 126 7.69 7.01 6.05
CA LYS A 126 7.51 7.05 7.51
C LYS A 126 8.77 6.67 8.29
N LEU A 127 9.61 5.82 7.72
CA LEU A 127 10.91 5.44 8.27
C LEU A 127 12.03 6.42 7.91
N HIS A 128 11.75 7.41 7.05
CA HIS A 128 12.73 8.32 6.43
C HIS A 128 13.82 7.60 5.62
N TRP A 129 13.52 6.42 5.10
CA TRP A 129 14.44 5.65 4.25
C TRP A 129 14.41 6.13 2.80
N ARG A 130 13.43 6.97 2.44
CA ARG A 130 13.30 7.65 1.16
C ARG A 130 12.62 9.01 1.37
N GLU A 131 13.10 10.03 0.66
CA GLU A 131 12.50 11.38 0.61
C GLU A 131 11.12 11.40 -0.07
#